data_AF-A0A525CBA1-F1
#
_entry.id   AF-A0A525CBA1-F1
#
_cell.length_a   1.000
_cell.length_b   1.000
_cell.length_c   1.000
_cell.angle_alpha   90.00
_cell.angle_beta   90.00
_cell.angle_gamma   90.00
#
_symmetry.space_group_name_H-M   'P 1'
#
loop_
_entity.id
_entity.type
_entity.pdbx_description
1 polymer ?
#
loop_
_entity_poly.entity_id
_entity_poly.type
_entity_poly.pdbx_seq_one_letter_code
_entity_poly.pdbx_strand_id
1 'polypeptide(L)'
;VQGSKFVTEGFPQYGYVNSWPDGLYRRAPEGVTLRSLGARAQFDRLGYNYLEFIPVEQGEDGELVSKPVSIPGRAESMDFWVWGSNHDYYIEVHVRDHRGVVHTLQAGNLNYIGWQNLQVKIPNYIPQGVQYVPMTRSLELVKIVMWTRPTERVDGFEIYLDHITVLTDLHEEPFDGEELADPDRLKELWEEAQGSNF
;
A
#
# COMPACT_ATOMS: atom_id res chain seq x y z
N VAL A 1 9.62 5.83 -6.35
CA VAL A 1 10.07 6.05 -4.95
C VAL A 1 10.58 7.47 -4.84
N GLN A 2 10.20 8.22 -3.80
CA GLN A 2 10.60 9.62 -3.62
C GLN A 2 11.29 9.82 -2.27
N GLY A 3 12.38 10.60 -2.23
CA GLY A 3 13.10 10.93 -1.00
C GLY A 3 12.72 12.30 -0.46
N SER A 4 12.91 12.51 0.84
CA SER A 4 12.79 13.83 1.48
C SER A 4 13.81 14.84 0.94
N LYS A 5 13.66 16.11 1.31
CA LYS A 5 14.50 17.24 0.84
C LYS A 5 16.02 17.02 0.98
N PHE A 6 16.47 16.18 1.92
CA PHE A 6 17.90 15.97 2.20
C PHE A 6 18.43 14.66 1.66
N VAL A 7 17.73 14.03 0.71
CA VAL A 7 18.27 12.90 -0.03
C VAL A 7 19.46 13.35 -0.85
N THR A 8 20.55 12.58 -0.79
CA THR A 8 21.79 12.84 -1.52
C THR A 8 21.54 12.82 -3.02
N GLU A 9 22.24 13.68 -3.77
CA GLU A 9 22.14 13.73 -5.22
C GLU A 9 22.42 12.34 -5.87
N GLY A 10 21.59 11.96 -6.83
CA GLY A 10 21.64 10.63 -7.46
C GLY A 10 20.90 9.53 -6.69
N PHE A 11 20.25 9.85 -5.56
CA PHE A 11 19.36 8.97 -4.80
C PHE A 11 17.93 9.57 -4.69
N PRO A 12 16.90 8.75 -4.42
CA PRO A 12 16.95 7.29 -4.31
C PRO A 12 17.08 6.62 -5.68
N GLN A 13 17.67 5.44 -5.68
CA GLN A 13 17.63 4.55 -6.83
C GLN A 13 16.81 3.33 -6.46
N TYR A 14 15.93 2.89 -7.35
CA TYR A 14 14.98 1.83 -7.04
C TYR A 14 14.71 0.97 -8.27
N GLY A 15 14.22 -0.23 -8.01
CA GLY A 15 13.87 -1.18 -9.05
C GLY A 15 13.46 -2.53 -8.48
N TYR A 16 13.07 -3.43 -9.36
CA TYR A 16 12.79 -4.81 -8.97
C TYR A 16 14.10 -5.59 -8.85
N VAL A 17 14.33 -6.16 -7.67
CA VAL A 17 15.56 -6.90 -7.34
C VAL A 17 15.22 -8.39 -7.20
N ASN A 18 16.09 -9.25 -7.73
CA ASN A 18 15.95 -10.71 -7.63
C ASN A 18 16.33 -11.21 -6.22
N SER A 19 15.50 -10.87 -5.25
CA SER A 19 15.59 -11.27 -3.84
C SER A 19 14.17 -11.36 -3.28
N TRP A 20 13.94 -12.23 -2.31
CA TRP A 20 12.64 -12.49 -1.70
C TRP A 20 12.81 -12.94 -0.23
N PRO A 21 11.75 -12.89 0.59
CA PRO A 21 11.77 -13.43 1.94
C PRO A 21 11.86 -14.96 1.96
N ASP A 22 12.91 -15.51 2.60
CA ASP A 22 13.07 -16.96 2.81
C ASP A 22 11.88 -17.59 3.58
N GLY A 23 11.22 -16.79 4.43
CA GLY A 23 10.02 -17.18 5.17
C GLY A 23 8.79 -17.45 4.30
N LEU A 24 8.71 -16.82 3.12
CA LEU A 24 7.66 -17.08 2.12
C LEU A 24 8.07 -18.19 1.16
N TYR A 25 9.30 -18.11 0.66
CA TYR A 25 9.81 -19.03 -0.35
C TYR A 25 11.22 -19.51 0.05
N ARG A 26 11.34 -20.73 0.57
CA ARG A 26 12.66 -21.34 0.82
C ARG A 26 13.49 -21.51 -0.45
N ARG A 27 12.82 -21.67 -1.60
CA ARG A 27 13.40 -21.71 -2.95
C ARG A 27 12.39 -21.09 -3.91
N ALA A 28 12.87 -20.42 -4.94
CA ALA A 28 12.01 -19.92 -6.02
C ALA A 28 11.27 -21.09 -6.69
N PRO A 29 9.96 -20.98 -6.95
CA PRO A 29 9.23 -21.96 -7.75
C PRO A 29 9.85 -22.12 -9.15
N GLU A 30 9.77 -23.33 -9.71
CA GLU A 30 10.30 -23.60 -11.05
C GLU A 30 9.61 -22.70 -12.09
N GLY A 31 10.41 -22.04 -12.94
CA GLY A 31 9.91 -21.12 -13.98
C GLY A 31 9.46 -19.74 -13.49
N VAL A 32 9.55 -19.44 -12.19
CA VAL A 32 9.15 -18.13 -11.64
C VAL A 32 10.39 -17.38 -11.14
N THR A 33 10.60 -16.16 -11.65
CA THR A 33 11.60 -15.24 -11.08
C THR A 33 10.93 -14.38 -10.03
N LEU A 34 11.15 -14.69 -8.75
CA LEU A 34 10.69 -13.87 -7.65
C LEU A 34 11.46 -12.54 -7.62
N ARG A 35 10.75 -11.44 -7.35
CA ARG A 35 11.34 -10.11 -7.28
C ARG A 35 10.71 -9.32 -6.15
N SER A 36 11.54 -8.59 -5.42
CA SER A 36 11.13 -7.60 -4.43
C SER A 36 11.35 -6.19 -4.96
N LEU A 37 10.65 -5.21 -4.40
CA LEU A 37 10.91 -3.80 -4.65
C LEU A 37 12.09 -3.36 -3.79
N GLY A 38 13.24 -3.10 -4.41
CA GLY A 38 14.42 -2.57 -3.75
C GLY A 38 14.57 -1.07 -3.96
N ALA A 39 15.01 -0.38 -2.91
CA ALA A 39 15.49 1.00 -2.99
C ALA A 39 16.80 1.15 -2.22
N ARG A 40 17.75 1.88 -2.81
CA ARG A 40 18.95 2.37 -2.14
C ARG A 40 18.87 3.87 -2.01
N ALA A 41 19.26 4.40 -0.87
CA ALA A 41 19.27 5.84 -0.61
C ALA A 41 20.36 6.24 0.38
N GLN A 42 20.63 7.54 0.42
CA GLN A 42 21.55 8.18 1.33
C GLN A 42 21.00 9.58 1.63
N PHE A 43 21.29 10.11 2.82
CA PHE A 43 20.90 11.46 3.20
C PHE A 43 22.15 12.31 3.47
N ASP A 44 22.07 13.62 3.22
CA ASP A 44 23.20 14.53 3.44
C ASP A 44 23.27 15.05 4.88
N ARG A 45 22.19 14.90 5.65
CA ARG A 45 22.13 15.36 7.05
C ARG A 45 21.17 14.55 7.91
N LEU A 46 21.52 14.48 9.19
CA LEU A 46 20.67 13.89 10.23
C LEU A 46 19.34 14.65 10.31
N GLY A 47 18.27 13.93 10.62
CA GLY A 47 16.93 14.50 10.78
C GLY A 47 15.83 13.46 10.61
N TYR A 48 14.59 13.95 10.56
CA TYR A 48 13.45 13.17 10.09
C TYR A 48 13.43 13.17 8.57
N ASN A 49 14.30 12.36 7.98
CA ASN A 49 14.29 12.10 6.55
C ASN A 49 13.34 10.94 6.26
N TYR A 50 12.90 10.85 5.01
CA TYR A 50 11.98 9.80 4.61
C TYR A 50 12.18 9.32 3.17
N LEU A 51 11.67 8.11 2.92
CA LEU A 51 11.45 7.53 1.60
C LEU A 51 9.99 7.14 1.44
N GLU A 52 9.37 7.57 0.35
CA GLU A 52 7.99 7.24 0.00
C GLU A 52 7.94 6.22 -1.14
N PHE A 53 7.24 5.12 -0.90
CA PHE A 53 6.87 4.11 -1.87
C PHE A 53 5.42 4.36 -2.27
N ILE A 54 5.25 5.01 -3.43
CA ILE A 54 3.97 5.46 -3.95
C ILE A 54 3.58 4.56 -5.13
N PRO A 55 2.41 3.92 -5.10
CA PRO A 55 1.85 3.26 -6.27
C PRO A 55 1.58 4.28 -7.39
N VAL A 56 2.02 3.95 -8.61
CA VAL A 56 1.91 4.83 -9.78
C VAL A 56 1.40 4.06 -10.99
N GLU A 57 0.75 4.77 -11.90
CA GLU A 57 0.45 4.30 -13.25
C GLU A 57 1.01 5.27 -14.29
N GLN A 58 1.20 4.78 -15.52
CA GLN A 58 1.52 5.65 -16.65
C GLN A 58 0.21 6.30 -17.13
N GLY A 59 0.17 7.62 -17.10
CA GLY A 59 -0.90 8.40 -17.72
C GLY A 59 -0.82 8.39 -19.24
N GLU A 60 -1.81 8.99 -19.89
CA GLU A 60 -1.94 9.04 -21.35
C GLU A 60 -0.73 9.71 -22.04
N ASP A 61 -0.12 10.69 -21.37
CA ASP A 61 1.05 11.43 -21.87
C ASP A 61 2.39 10.76 -21.51
N GLY A 62 2.37 9.56 -20.91
CA GLY A 62 3.57 8.86 -20.42
C GLY A 62 4.10 9.35 -19.08
N GLU A 63 3.48 10.38 -18.49
CA GLU A 63 3.77 10.89 -17.15
C GLU A 63 3.34 9.87 -16.07
N LEU A 64 4.15 9.73 -15.02
CA LEU A 64 3.79 8.87 -13.89
C LEU A 64 2.85 9.61 -12.95
N VAL A 65 1.62 9.12 -12.82
CA VAL A 65 0.61 9.67 -11.92
C VAL A 65 0.41 8.74 -10.74
N SER A 66 0.17 9.32 -9.55
CA SER A 66 -0.10 8.53 -8.35
C SER A 66 -1.45 7.82 -8.49
N LYS A 67 -1.43 6.49 -8.36
CA LYS A 67 -2.63 5.65 -8.40
C LYS A 67 -2.72 4.79 -7.14
N PRO A 68 -3.38 5.28 -6.08
CA PRO A 68 -3.67 4.50 -4.89
C PRO A 68 -4.29 3.13 -5.21
N VAL A 69 -3.98 2.12 -4.41
CA VAL A 69 -4.48 0.76 -4.61
C VAL A 69 -5.72 0.55 -3.77
N SER A 70 -6.87 0.29 -4.41
CA SER A 70 -8.12 0.00 -3.71
C SER A 70 -8.03 -1.33 -2.95
N ILE A 71 -8.50 -1.32 -1.71
CA ILE A 71 -8.57 -2.46 -0.81
C ILE A 71 -10.02 -2.98 -0.80
N PRO A 72 -10.26 -4.22 -1.25
CA PRO A 72 -11.62 -4.76 -1.31
C PRO A 72 -12.17 -5.02 0.10
N GLY A 73 -13.49 -4.91 0.27
CA GLY A 73 -14.19 -5.22 1.51
C GLY A 73 -13.86 -4.29 2.69
N ARG A 74 -14.06 -4.82 3.90
CA ARG A 74 -13.70 -4.17 5.17
C ARG A 74 -12.34 -4.68 5.64
N ALA A 75 -11.31 -3.85 5.46
CA ALA A 75 -9.95 -4.17 5.85
C ALA A 75 -9.79 -4.25 7.37
N GLU A 76 -9.25 -5.36 7.86
CA GLU A 76 -8.96 -5.60 9.29
C GLU A 76 -7.48 -5.35 9.61
N SER A 77 -6.58 -5.82 8.74
CA SER A 77 -5.15 -5.62 8.88
C SER A 77 -4.44 -5.70 7.53
N MET A 78 -3.27 -5.09 7.44
CA MET A 78 -2.37 -5.20 6.31
C MET A 78 -1.02 -5.69 6.82
N ASP A 79 -0.35 -6.53 6.06
CA ASP A 79 1.00 -6.96 6.34
C ASP A 79 1.86 -6.96 5.09
N PHE A 80 3.15 -6.80 5.27
CA PHE A 80 4.12 -6.78 4.18
C PHE A 80 5.50 -7.13 4.72
N TRP A 81 6.34 -7.69 3.87
CA TRP A 81 7.70 -8.06 4.23
C TRP A 81 8.66 -6.92 3.95
N VAL A 82 9.53 -6.65 4.93
CA VAL A 82 10.58 -5.64 4.81
C VAL A 82 11.91 -6.21 5.26
N TRP A 83 12.94 -6.01 4.45
CA TRP A 83 14.31 -6.33 4.81
C TRP A 83 14.94 -5.17 5.57
N GLY A 84 15.46 -5.45 6.77
CA GLY A 84 16.17 -4.50 7.61
C GLY A 84 17.68 -4.76 7.64
N SER A 85 18.48 -3.70 7.65
CA SER A 85 19.93 -3.70 7.90
C SER A 85 20.31 -3.22 9.31
N ASN A 86 19.35 -3.22 10.24
CA ASN A 86 19.51 -2.80 11.64
C ASN A 86 19.77 -1.28 11.83
N HIS A 87 19.19 -0.45 10.97
CA HIS A 87 19.11 1.00 11.22
C HIS A 87 17.92 1.32 12.13
N ASP A 88 18.06 2.35 12.97
CA ASP A 88 16.98 2.92 13.78
C ASP A 88 16.04 3.78 12.92
N TYR A 89 15.32 3.08 12.03
CA TYR A 89 14.28 3.61 11.16
C TYR A 89 12.92 3.02 11.54
N TYR A 90 11.84 3.59 11.04
CA TYR A 90 10.49 3.06 11.22
C TYR A 90 9.64 3.22 9.97
N ILE A 91 8.61 2.40 9.82
CA ILE A 91 7.70 2.41 8.68
C ILE A 91 6.29 2.80 9.11
N GLU A 92 5.67 3.60 8.25
CA GLU A 92 4.27 3.97 8.29
C GLU A 92 3.58 3.54 6.98
N VAL A 93 2.30 3.22 7.08
CA VAL A 93 1.40 2.96 5.97
C VAL A 93 0.35 4.07 5.95
N HIS A 94 0.14 4.69 4.79
CA HIS A 94 -0.86 5.72 4.60
C HIS A 94 -2.04 5.12 3.82
N VAL A 95 -3.21 5.11 4.45
CA VAL A 95 -4.46 4.63 3.85
C VAL A 95 -5.46 5.78 3.73
N ARG A 96 -6.22 5.84 2.65
CA ARG A 96 -7.27 6.83 2.44
C ARG A 96 -8.64 6.19 2.63
N ASP A 97 -9.53 6.89 3.32
CA ASP A 97 -10.94 6.49 3.43
C ASP A 97 -11.81 7.07 2.29
N HIS A 98 -13.07 6.64 2.23
CA HIS A 98 -14.03 7.11 1.24
C HIS A 98 -14.39 8.60 1.35
N ARG A 99 -14.00 9.28 2.43
CA ARG A 99 -14.20 10.72 2.62
C ARG A 99 -13.01 11.53 2.10
N GLY A 100 -11.99 10.84 1.58
CA GLY A 100 -10.75 11.45 1.10
C GLY A 100 -9.72 11.72 2.19
N VAL A 101 -9.98 11.31 3.45
CA VAL A 101 -9.05 11.54 4.56
C VAL A 101 -7.97 10.47 4.54
N VAL A 102 -6.70 10.92 4.60
CA VAL A 102 -5.53 10.03 4.69
C VAL A 102 -5.19 9.81 6.16
N HIS A 103 -5.18 8.54 6.56
CA HIS A 103 -4.81 8.07 7.89
C HIS A 103 -3.41 7.46 7.84
N THR A 104 -2.56 7.86 8.78
CA THR A 104 -1.21 7.32 8.94
C THR A 104 -1.22 6.24 10.03
N LEU A 105 -0.76 5.04 9.69
CA LEU A 105 -0.70 3.90 10.57
C LEU A 105 0.75 3.43 10.73
N GLN A 106 1.23 3.34 11.96
CA GLN A 106 2.59 2.88 12.24
C GLN A 106 2.68 1.35 12.08
N ALA A 107 3.59 0.87 11.23
CA ALA A 107 3.76 -0.57 10.95
C ALA A 107 4.84 -1.22 11.83
N GLY A 108 5.93 -0.52 12.14
CA GLY A 108 7.01 -1.07 12.97
C GLY A 108 8.35 -0.34 12.82
N ASN A 109 9.34 -0.76 13.60
CA ASN A 109 10.74 -0.29 13.50
C ASN A 109 11.57 -1.25 12.63
N LEU A 110 12.68 -0.77 12.07
CA LEU A 110 13.60 -1.52 11.20
C LEU A 110 14.95 -1.87 11.86
N ASN A 111 15.01 -1.82 13.19
CA ASN A 111 16.16 -2.19 14.01
C ASN A 111 16.29 -3.72 14.17
N TYR A 112 16.28 -4.43 13.05
CA TYR A 112 16.49 -5.86 12.92
C TYR A 112 17.29 -6.17 11.65
N ILE A 113 17.84 -7.38 11.56
CA ILE A 113 18.62 -7.86 10.41
C ILE A 113 17.80 -8.89 9.64
N GLY A 114 17.72 -8.74 8.32
CA GLY A 114 17.07 -9.70 7.44
C GLY A 114 15.61 -9.37 7.17
N TRP A 115 14.88 -10.34 6.63
CA TRP A 115 13.46 -10.20 6.29
C TRP A 115 12.57 -10.39 7.52
N GLN A 116 11.64 -9.46 7.74
CA GLN A 116 10.60 -9.59 8.76
C GLN A 116 9.26 -9.14 8.17
N ASN A 117 8.18 -9.82 8.56
CA ASN A 117 6.82 -9.40 8.24
C ASN A 117 6.36 -8.34 9.24
N LEU A 118 5.98 -7.17 8.74
CA LEU A 118 5.40 -6.09 9.53
C LEU A 118 3.90 -6.09 9.32
N GLN A 119 3.14 -6.19 10.40
CA GLN A 119 1.68 -6.17 10.38
C GLN A 119 1.16 -4.88 11.02
N VAL A 120 0.22 -4.23 10.33
CA VAL A 120 -0.50 -3.06 10.81
C VAL A 120 -1.99 -3.38 10.90
N LYS A 121 -2.59 -3.11 12.06
CA LYS A 121 -4.03 -3.25 12.26
C LYS A 121 -4.74 -2.00 11.75
N ILE A 122 -5.85 -2.17 11.04
CA ILE A 122 -6.71 -1.07 10.63
C ILE A 122 -7.64 -0.74 11.80
N PRO A 123 -7.54 0.45 12.42
CA PRO A 123 -8.37 0.79 13.56
C PRO A 123 -9.83 1.02 13.17
N ASN A 124 -10.76 0.62 14.04
CA ASN A 124 -12.21 0.78 13.83
C ASN A 124 -12.68 2.24 13.70
N TYR A 125 -11.86 3.23 14.09
CA TYR A 125 -12.20 4.63 13.89
C TYR A 125 -12.04 5.08 12.43
N ILE A 126 -11.34 4.31 11.59
CA ILE A 126 -11.21 4.58 10.16
C ILE A 126 -12.51 4.12 9.48
N PRO A 127 -13.25 5.01 8.82
CA PRO A 127 -14.58 4.70 8.35
C PRO A 127 -14.55 3.87 7.06
N GLN A 128 -15.07 2.64 7.13
CA GLN A 128 -15.14 1.67 6.01
C GLN A 128 -16.57 1.30 5.61
N GLY A 129 -17.55 2.12 6.00
CA GLY A 129 -18.95 1.91 5.65
C GLY A 129 -19.82 3.13 5.88
N VAL A 130 -21.01 3.10 5.28
CA VAL A 130 -22.06 4.12 5.35
C VAL A 130 -23.44 3.47 5.39
N GLN A 131 -24.49 4.25 5.66
CA GLN A 131 -25.87 3.77 5.74
C GLN A 131 -26.53 3.56 4.36
N TYR A 132 -26.03 4.22 3.32
CA TYR A 132 -26.59 4.16 1.97
C TYR A 132 -25.90 3.08 1.15
N VAL A 133 -26.68 2.34 0.36
CA VAL A 133 -26.19 1.30 -0.54
C VAL A 133 -25.33 1.91 -1.67
N PRO A 134 -24.18 1.32 -2.05
CA PRO A 134 -23.50 0.20 -1.37
C PRO A 134 -22.93 0.64 -0.01
N MET A 135 -23.19 -0.18 1.01
CA MET A 135 -22.91 0.15 2.41
C MET A 135 -21.41 0.09 2.71
N THR A 136 -20.70 -0.90 2.17
CA THR A 136 -19.25 -1.03 2.37
C THR A 136 -18.50 0.02 1.56
N ARG A 137 -17.48 0.60 2.18
CA ARG A 137 -16.60 1.58 1.57
C ARG A 137 -15.16 1.15 1.71
N SER A 138 -14.54 0.84 0.57
CA SER A 138 -13.15 0.44 0.47
C SER A 138 -12.20 1.54 0.96
N LEU A 139 -11.07 1.09 1.52
CA LEU A 139 -9.91 1.93 1.75
C LEU A 139 -9.01 1.91 0.52
N GLU A 140 -8.12 2.90 0.40
CA GLU A 140 -7.07 2.90 -0.61
C GLU A 140 -5.69 2.96 0.04
N LEU A 141 -4.76 2.10 -0.37
CA LEU A 141 -3.35 2.24 -0.01
C LEU A 141 -2.74 3.38 -0.83
N VAL A 142 -2.36 4.46 -0.15
CA VAL A 142 -1.80 5.66 -0.78
C VAL A 142 -0.29 5.54 -0.95
N LYS A 143 0.41 5.17 0.12
CA LYS A 143 1.87 5.00 0.13
C LYS A 143 2.34 4.26 1.37
N ILE A 144 3.55 3.71 1.28
CA ILE A 144 4.34 3.25 2.43
C ILE A 144 5.48 4.25 2.61
N VAL A 145 5.74 4.66 3.85
CA VAL A 145 6.76 5.66 4.16
C VAL A 145 7.75 5.07 5.16
N MET A 146 9.04 5.08 4.81
CA MET A 146 10.11 4.81 5.76
C MET A 146 10.64 6.14 6.27
N TRP A 147 10.81 6.25 7.58
CA TRP A 147 11.35 7.41 8.27
C TRP A 147 12.64 7.08 9.00
N THR A 148 13.59 8.01 8.94
CA THR A 148 14.80 7.97 9.77
C THR A 148 14.54 8.57 11.14
N ARG A 149 15.17 8.01 12.19
CA ARG A 149 15.27 8.70 13.47
C ARG A 149 16.34 9.80 13.38
N PRO A 150 16.16 10.96 14.03
CA PRO A 150 17.13 12.05 13.96
C PRO A 150 18.52 11.72 14.53
N THR A 151 18.59 10.68 15.37
CA THR A 151 19.81 10.19 16.00
C THR A 151 20.56 9.15 15.18
N GLU A 152 19.92 8.58 14.16
CA GLU A 152 20.52 7.54 13.31
C GLU A 152 21.45 8.17 12.26
N ARG A 153 22.57 7.51 11.99
CA ARG A 153 23.60 7.98 11.06
C ARG A 153 23.06 8.14 9.64
N VAL A 154 23.68 9.02 8.85
CA VAL A 154 23.29 9.28 7.45
C VAL A 154 24.03 8.42 6.42
N ASP A 155 24.42 7.21 6.81
CA ASP A 155 25.10 6.28 5.90
C ASP A 155 24.14 5.88 4.75
N GLY A 156 24.72 5.47 3.62
CA GLY A 156 23.95 4.85 2.56
C GLY A 156 23.31 3.56 3.06
N PHE A 157 22.05 3.33 2.69
CA PHE A 157 21.29 2.15 3.11
C PHE A 157 20.44 1.62 1.96
N GLU A 158 20.14 0.32 2.03
CA GLU A 158 19.17 -0.36 1.19
C GLU A 158 17.96 -0.80 2.00
N ILE A 159 16.80 -0.79 1.35
CA ILE A 159 15.54 -1.31 1.87
C ILE A 159 14.85 -2.09 0.78
N TYR A 160 14.24 -3.22 1.16
CA TYR A 160 13.51 -4.08 0.24
C TYR A 160 12.12 -4.34 0.82
N LEU A 161 11.10 -4.21 -0.03
CA LEU A 161 9.70 -4.51 0.30
C LEU A 161 9.21 -5.63 -0.59
N ASP A 162 8.44 -6.55 -0.02
CA ASP A 162 7.82 -7.64 -0.76
C ASP A 162 6.46 -8.02 -0.15
N HIS A 163 5.64 -8.69 -0.95
CA HIS A 163 4.46 -9.44 -0.52
C HIS A 163 3.49 -8.66 0.38
N ILE A 164 2.93 -7.57 -0.16
CA ILE A 164 1.86 -6.81 0.51
C ILE A 164 0.58 -7.66 0.49
N THR A 165 0.04 -7.93 1.68
CA THR A 165 -1.16 -8.71 1.92
C THR A 165 -2.14 -7.92 2.77
N VAL A 166 -3.44 -8.12 2.55
CA VAL A 166 -4.50 -7.50 3.34
C VAL A 166 -5.48 -8.57 3.79
N LEU A 167 -5.79 -8.58 5.08
CA LEU A 167 -6.90 -9.32 5.65
C LEU A 167 -8.15 -8.44 5.60
N THR A 168 -9.19 -8.92 4.93
CA THR A 168 -10.43 -8.17 4.71
C THR A 168 -11.65 -9.08 4.83
N ASP A 169 -12.74 -8.51 5.35
CA ASP A 169 -14.07 -9.13 5.35
C ASP A 169 -14.83 -8.68 4.09
N LEU A 170 -15.17 -9.65 3.24
CA LEU A 170 -15.94 -9.45 2.00
C LEU A 170 -17.44 -9.68 2.21
N HIS A 171 -17.88 -10.05 3.41
CA HIS A 171 -19.27 -10.37 3.65
C HIS A 171 -20.14 -9.11 3.68
N GLU A 172 -21.15 -9.09 2.81
CA GLU A 172 -22.25 -8.13 2.88
C GLU A 172 -23.54 -8.88 3.26
N GLU A 173 -24.37 -8.27 4.11
CA GLU A 173 -25.67 -8.84 4.46
C GLU A 173 -26.60 -8.74 3.25
N PRO A 174 -27.12 -9.86 2.73
CA PRO A 174 -28.02 -9.83 1.59
C PRO A 174 -29.35 -9.19 1.99
N PHE A 175 -29.97 -8.46 1.06
CA PHE A 175 -31.27 -7.87 1.25
C PHE A 175 -32.12 -7.99 -0.02
N ASP A 176 -33.44 -7.91 0.13
CA ASP A 176 -34.35 -7.98 -1.01
C ASP A 176 -34.09 -6.82 -1.99
N GLY A 177 -33.83 -7.14 -3.26
CA GLY A 177 -33.42 -6.16 -4.27
C GLY A 177 -31.93 -5.79 -4.27
N GLU A 178 -31.04 -6.62 -3.69
CA GLU A 178 -29.58 -6.38 -3.71
C GLU A 178 -28.99 -6.17 -5.11
N GLU A 179 -29.60 -6.71 -6.16
CA GLU A 179 -29.15 -6.47 -7.54
C GLU A 179 -29.21 -4.99 -7.94
N LEU A 180 -30.03 -4.19 -7.26
CA LEU A 180 -30.14 -2.73 -7.46
C LEU A 180 -29.05 -1.96 -6.69
N ALA A 181 -28.27 -2.64 -5.85
CA ALA A 181 -27.13 -2.07 -5.14
C ALA A 181 -25.89 -1.91 -6.03
N ASP A 182 -25.76 -2.78 -7.03
CA ASP A 182 -24.63 -2.85 -7.92
C ASP A 182 -24.77 -1.79 -9.04
N PRO A 183 -23.88 -0.78 -9.10
CA PRO A 183 -23.94 0.26 -10.11
C PRO A 183 -23.86 -0.27 -11.55
N ASP A 184 -23.09 -1.33 -11.78
CA ASP A 184 -22.93 -1.91 -13.11
C ASP A 184 -24.22 -2.61 -13.54
N ARG A 185 -24.81 -3.40 -12.64
CA ARG A 185 -26.11 -4.03 -12.86
C ARG A 185 -27.23 -3.01 -13.05
N LEU A 186 -27.24 -1.95 -12.25
CA LEU A 186 -28.24 -0.88 -12.36
C LEU A 186 -28.18 -0.22 -13.75
N LYS A 187 -26.97 0.01 -14.26
CA LYS A 187 -26.76 0.58 -15.59
C LYS A 187 -27.34 -0.31 -16.69
N GLU A 188 -27.06 -1.62 -16.65
CA GLU A 188 -27.64 -2.60 -17.57
C GLU A 188 -29.17 -2.56 -17.56
N LEU A 189 -29.78 -2.59 -16.36
CA LEU A 189 -31.24 -2.57 -16.19
C LEU A 189 -31.88 -1.30 -16.80
N TRP A 190 -31.23 -0.15 -16.63
CA TRP A 190 -31.71 1.10 -17.22
C TRP A 190 -31.50 1.18 -18.74
N GLU A 191 -30.43 0.58 -19.27
CA GLU A 191 -30.22 0.46 -20.72
C GLU A 191 -31.30 -0.41 -21.38
N GLU A 192 -31.68 -1.53 -20.73
CA GLU A 192 -32.79 -2.39 -21.18
C GLU A 192 -34.15 -1.66 -21.13
N ALA A 193 -34.38 -0.85 -20.09
CA ALA A 193 -35.64 -0.14 -19.88
C ALA A 193 -35.89 0.98 -20.91
N GLN A 194 -34.84 1.61 -21.46
CA GLN A 194 -34.97 2.74 -22.39
C GLN A 194 -35.68 2.43 -23.72
N GLY A 195 -35.92 1.15 -24.04
CA GLY A 195 -36.66 0.71 -25.23
C GLY A 195 -38.13 0.35 -25.00
N SER A 196 -38.60 0.35 -23.76
CA SER A 196 -39.91 -0.20 -23.38
C SER A 196 -40.83 0.89 -22.83
N ASN A 197 -41.89 1.24 -23.58
CA ASN A 197 -42.97 2.06 -23.05
C ASN A 197 -44.02 1.16 -22.36
N PHE A 198 -44.55 1.63 -21.22
CA PHE A 198 -45.69 1.00 -20.54
C PHE A 198 -46.95 0.96 -21.41
#